data_AF-A0A536QXE5-F1
#
_entry.id   AF-A0A536QXE5-F1
#
_cell.length_a   1.000
_cell.length_b   1.000
_cell.length_c   1.000
_cell.angle_alpha   90.00
_cell.angle_beta   90.00
_cell.angle_gamma   90.00
#
_symmetry.space_group_name_H-M   'P 1'
#
loop_
_entity.id
_entity.type
_entity.pdbx_description
1 polymer ?
#
loop_
_entity_poly.entity_id
_entity_poly.type
_entity_poly.pdbx_seq_one_letter_code
_entity_poly.pdbx_strand_id
1 'polypeptide(L)'
;MAVSQGGDPGKPPLVLLGFRNAVGGVGNITGPYRGYLFYWKTTRIQVIDAIATALWPFLGQEKREQFLVVSRLAGKLLPLDLIAPRSQSDETERAWAAGFFDREGSVGVGGDNFLRRAYRQPSMEIPQSSAQGIPDSLQHFQTVVGVGSITGPHPPRNPWARLPSYRWEVGGHRKVEAVAGLLWPWLGCVKRSQIEWALSLVHEGLVRGAHKSVADREA
;
A
#
# COMPACT_ATOMS: atom_id res chain seq x y z
N MET A 1 13.57 12.39 -10.09
CA MET A 1 12.75 11.52 -9.23
C MET A 1 11.92 12.39 -8.29
N ALA A 2 10.66 12.02 -8.03
CA ALA A 2 9.82 12.71 -7.06
C ALA A 2 8.91 11.72 -6.33
N VAL A 3 8.57 12.04 -5.08
CA VAL A 3 7.61 11.33 -4.22
C VAL A 3 6.67 12.37 -3.64
N SER A 4 5.36 12.15 -3.73
CA SER A 4 4.36 13.09 -3.22
C SER A 4 3.59 12.53 -2.03
N GLN A 5 3.12 13.41 -1.16
CA GLN A 5 2.30 13.05 -0.01
C GLN A 5 1.35 14.20 0.31
N GLY A 6 0.09 13.88 0.59
CA GLY A 6 -0.85 14.84 1.15
C GLY A 6 -0.57 15.08 2.64
N GLY A 7 -0.75 16.32 3.10
CA GLY A 7 -0.66 16.68 4.51
C GLY A 7 -1.18 18.09 4.77
N ASP A 8 -1.13 18.48 6.03
CA ASP A 8 -1.68 19.74 6.49
C ASP A 8 -0.86 20.95 5.98
N PRO A 9 -1.51 22.09 5.71
CA PRO A 9 -0.80 23.31 5.35
C PRO A 9 0.27 23.68 6.40
N GLY A 10 1.46 24.05 5.93
CA GLY A 10 2.52 24.61 6.78
C GLY A 10 3.42 23.59 7.50
N LYS A 11 3.12 22.28 7.45
CA LYS A 11 3.99 21.24 8.02
C LYS A 11 4.27 20.14 7.00
N PRO A 12 5.55 19.94 6.60
CA PRO A 12 5.91 18.80 5.76
C PRO A 12 5.45 17.47 6.38
N PRO A 13 4.81 16.58 5.61
CA PRO A 13 4.38 15.27 6.11
C PRO A 13 5.55 14.47 6.67
N LEU A 14 5.35 13.84 7.83
CA LEU A 14 6.36 12.99 8.47
C LEU A 14 6.86 11.88 7.54
N VAL A 15 6.00 11.36 6.66
CA VAL A 15 6.37 10.36 5.65
C VAL A 15 7.45 10.88 4.69
N LEU A 16 7.37 12.13 4.24
CA LEU A 16 8.38 12.71 3.35
C LEU A 16 9.69 13.02 4.09
N LEU A 17 9.60 13.43 5.36
CA LEU A 17 10.76 13.62 6.21
C LEU A 17 11.47 12.28 6.49
N GLY A 18 10.72 11.24 6.82
CA GLY A 18 11.22 9.88 7.01
C GLY A 18 11.86 9.33 5.74
N PHE A 19 11.20 9.48 4.59
CA PHE A 19 11.76 9.08 3.31
C PHE A 19 13.07 9.82 3.03
N ARG A 20 13.11 11.15 3.19
CA ARG A 20 14.32 11.96 3.00
C ARG A 20 15.48 11.45 3.86
N ASN A 21 15.22 11.15 5.13
CA ASN A 21 16.25 10.62 6.03
C ASN A 21 16.72 9.22 5.60
N ALA A 22 15.79 8.34 5.21
CA ALA A 22 16.11 6.99 4.74
C ALA A 22 16.99 6.99 3.47
N VAL A 23 16.84 7.99 2.61
CA VAL A 23 17.69 8.15 1.42
C VAL A 23 18.95 8.99 1.65
N GLY A 24 19.39 9.15 2.91
CA GLY A 24 20.64 9.85 3.25
C GLY A 24 20.52 11.37 3.34
N GLY A 25 19.32 11.91 3.62
CA GLY A 25 19.10 13.35 3.83
C GLY A 25 19.07 14.21 2.57
N VAL A 26 19.15 13.58 1.39
CA VAL A 26 19.21 14.25 0.07
C VAL A 26 17.83 14.62 -0.47
N GLY A 27 17.81 15.51 -1.47
CA GLY A 27 16.58 16.00 -2.11
C GLY A 27 15.87 17.07 -1.28
N ASN A 28 14.90 17.73 -1.92
CA ASN A 28 14.19 18.87 -1.34
C ASN A 28 12.71 18.55 -1.18
N ILE A 29 12.12 18.94 -0.05
CA ILE A 29 10.68 18.91 0.17
C ILE A 29 10.12 20.29 -0.18
N THR A 30 9.09 20.30 -1.04
CA THR A 30 8.45 21.51 -1.56
C THR A 30 6.94 21.39 -1.46
N GLY A 31 6.26 22.53 -1.38
CA GLY A 31 4.80 22.63 -1.17
C GLY A 31 4.46 23.38 0.12
N PRO A 32 3.18 23.36 0.55
CA PRO A 32 2.09 22.62 -0.07
C PRO A 32 1.66 23.24 -1.42
N TYR A 33 1.51 22.40 -2.44
CA TYR A 33 0.81 22.73 -3.67
C TYR A 33 -0.68 22.43 -3.51
N ARG A 34 -1.55 23.22 -4.13
CA ARG A 34 -3.02 23.08 -4.02
C ARG A 34 -3.52 23.07 -2.55
N GLY A 35 -2.76 23.65 -1.62
CA GLY A 35 -3.11 23.73 -0.21
C GLY A 35 -2.83 22.47 0.63
N TYR A 36 -2.54 21.31 0.03
CA TYR A 36 -2.37 20.05 0.80
C TYR A 36 -1.27 19.11 0.29
N LEU A 37 -0.70 19.34 -0.89
CA LEU A 37 0.16 18.35 -1.55
C LEU A 37 1.64 18.73 -1.46
N PHE A 38 2.44 17.89 -0.82
CA PHE A 38 3.89 18.08 -0.72
C PHE A 38 4.63 17.12 -1.66
N TYR A 39 5.80 17.55 -2.12
CA TYR A 39 6.70 16.74 -2.94
C TYR A 39 8.09 16.74 -2.36
N TRP A 40 8.64 15.55 -2.12
CA TRP A 40 10.09 15.36 -2.12
C TRP A 40 10.56 15.18 -3.56
N LYS A 41 11.61 15.88 -3.99
CA LYS A 41 12.17 15.76 -5.34
C LYS A 41 13.68 15.94 -5.40
N THR A 42 14.30 15.25 -6.35
CA THR A 42 15.68 15.46 -6.78
C THR A 42 15.80 15.29 -8.30
N THR A 43 16.62 16.12 -8.93
CA THR A 43 16.96 16.07 -10.35
C THR A 43 18.42 15.67 -10.59
N ARG A 44 19.23 15.54 -9.52
CA ARG A 44 20.66 15.23 -9.63
C ARG A 44 20.84 13.73 -9.91
N ILE A 45 21.41 13.40 -11.06
CA ILE A 45 21.55 12.01 -11.51
C ILE A 45 22.36 11.14 -10.54
N GLN A 46 23.46 11.66 -9.98
CA GLN A 46 24.28 10.93 -9.00
C GLN A 46 23.49 10.57 -7.73
N VAL A 47 22.61 11.47 -7.29
CA VAL A 47 21.71 11.24 -6.15
C VAL A 47 20.66 10.21 -6.53
N ILE A 48 20.11 10.28 -7.74
CA ILE A 48 19.15 9.30 -8.24
C ILE A 48 19.78 7.90 -8.29
N ASP A 49 21.02 7.77 -8.77
CA ASP A 49 21.74 6.49 -8.82
C ASP A 49 21.97 5.93 -7.42
N ALA A 50 22.41 6.75 -6.45
CA ALA A 50 22.60 6.33 -5.07
C ALA A 50 21.28 5.84 -4.43
N ILE A 51 20.17 6.51 -4.72
CA ILE A 51 18.85 6.12 -4.25
C ILE A 51 18.37 4.85 -4.94
N ALA A 52 18.57 4.73 -6.24
CA ALA A 52 18.24 3.52 -6.99
C ALA A 52 18.97 2.32 -6.40
N THR A 53 20.26 2.46 -6.10
CA THR A 53 21.08 1.44 -5.41
C THR A 53 20.50 1.04 -4.07
N ALA A 54 20.15 2.02 -3.22
CA ALA A 54 19.62 1.75 -1.89
C ALA A 54 18.25 1.07 -1.93
N LEU A 55 17.40 1.46 -2.87
CA LEU A 55 16.03 0.95 -2.97
C LEU A 55 15.93 -0.34 -3.80
N TRP A 56 16.94 -0.67 -4.60
CA TRP A 56 16.86 -1.74 -5.60
C TRP A 56 16.31 -3.08 -5.10
N PRO A 57 16.72 -3.59 -3.93
CA PRO A 57 16.19 -4.85 -3.41
C PRO A 57 14.66 -4.83 -3.21
N PHE A 58 14.10 -3.66 -2.90
CA PHE A 58 12.70 -3.43 -2.54
C PHE A 58 11.82 -3.00 -3.72
N LEU A 59 12.40 -2.74 -4.88
CA LEU A 59 11.66 -2.31 -6.07
C LEU A 59 11.09 -3.52 -6.83
N GLY A 60 9.81 -3.45 -7.18
CA GLY A 60 9.20 -4.37 -8.15
C GLY A 60 9.73 -4.18 -9.57
N GLN A 61 9.46 -5.16 -10.45
CA GLN A 61 10.01 -5.19 -11.81
C GLN A 61 9.71 -3.92 -12.60
N GLU A 62 8.46 -3.43 -12.60
CA GLU A 62 8.07 -2.22 -13.33
C GLU A 62 8.89 -0.99 -12.92
N LYS A 63 9.19 -0.84 -11.63
CA LYS A 63 10.02 0.26 -11.13
C LYS A 63 11.49 0.08 -11.49
N ARG A 64 12.02 -1.15 -11.43
CA ARG A 64 13.38 -1.46 -11.89
C ARG A 64 13.54 -1.15 -13.38
N GLU A 65 12.56 -1.50 -14.21
CA GLU A 65 12.54 -1.16 -15.64
C GLU A 65 12.53 0.35 -15.88
N GLN A 66 11.72 1.11 -15.12
CA GLN A 66 11.74 2.58 -15.19
C GLN A 66 13.13 3.16 -14.87
N PHE A 67 13.83 2.64 -13.85
CA PHE A 67 15.21 3.04 -13.56
C PHE A 67 16.19 2.66 -14.67
N LEU A 68 16.09 1.45 -15.21
CA LEU A 68 16.94 0.99 -16.32
C LEU A 68 16.79 1.87 -17.57
N VAL A 69 15.57 2.27 -17.90
CA VAL A 69 15.31 3.20 -19.02
C VAL A 69 16.00 4.54 -18.77
N VAL A 70 15.88 5.11 -17.56
CA VAL A 70 16.54 6.38 -17.22
C VAL A 70 18.06 6.25 -17.27
N SER A 71 18.63 5.17 -16.73
CA SER A 71 20.08 4.93 -16.78
C SER A 71 20.58 4.82 -18.22
N ARG A 72 19.85 4.10 -19.09
CA ARG A 72 20.19 3.99 -20.51
C ARG A 72 20.15 5.34 -21.22
N LEU A 73 19.11 6.13 -21.00
CA LEU A 73 18.98 7.48 -21.57
C LEU A 73 20.05 8.45 -21.06
N ALA A 74 20.52 8.27 -19.83
CA ALA A 74 21.61 9.04 -19.24
C ALA A 74 23.02 8.55 -19.64
N GLY A 75 23.13 7.51 -20.48
CA GLY A 75 24.41 6.93 -20.89
C GLY A 75 25.15 6.20 -19.76
N LYS A 76 24.43 5.73 -18.73
CA LYS A 76 25.00 5.03 -17.58
C LYS A 76 24.61 3.55 -17.59
N LEU A 77 25.57 2.70 -17.24
CA LEU A 77 25.32 1.30 -16.89
C LEU A 77 25.07 1.20 -15.38
N LEU A 78 23.95 0.58 -14.98
CA LEU A 78 23.76 0.21 -13.56
C LEU A 78 24.73 -0.93 -13.22
N PRO A 79 25.38 -0.90 -12.04
CA PRO A 79 26.24 -2.00 -11.59
C PRO A 79 25.49 -3.35 -11.56
N LEU A 80 26.15 -4.43 -12.01
CA LEU A 80 25.57 -5.79 -12.07
C LEU A 80 25.21 -6.34 -10.67
N ASP A 81 25.96 -5.93 -9.67
CA ASP A 81 25.78 -6.15 -8.24
C ASP A 81 24.50 -5.52 -7.67
N LEU A 82 23.89 -4.55 -8.37
CA LEU A 82 22.53 -4.10 -8.06
C LEU A 82 21.50 -5.14 -8.51
N ILE A 83 21.70 -5.76 -9.68
CA ILE A 83 20.73 -6.67 -10.30
C ILE A 83 20.65 -8.00 -9.53
N ALA A 84 21.71 -8.37 -8.81
CA ALA A 84 21.74 -9.57 -7.97
C ALA A 84 20.63 -9.52 -6.89
N PRO A 85 19.73 -10.52 -6.83
CA PRO A 85 18.71 -10.57 -5.80
C PRO A 85 19.38 -10.68 -4.43
N ARG A 86 19.10 -9.74 -3.53
CA ARG A 86 19.45 -9.87 -2.12
C ARG A 86 18.33 -10.65 -1.45
N SER A 87 18.66 -11.73 -0.75
CA SER A 87 17.71 -12.38 0.16
C SER A 87 17.36 -11.38 1.26
N GLN A 88 16.07 -11.05 1.37
CA GLN A 88 15.56 -10.20 2.44
C GLN A 88 15.18 -11.07 3.63
N SER A 89 15.25 -10.50 4.84
CA SER A 89 14.69 -11.16 6.01
C SER A 89 13.15 -11.11 5.97
N ASP A 90 12.49 -12.06 6.62
CA ASP A 90 11.03 -12.05 6.79
C ASP A 90 10.52 -10.74 7.39
N GLU A 91 11.30 -10.15 8.30
CA GLU A 91 10.98 -8.85 8.90
C GLU A 91 10.97 -7.72 7.85
N THR A 92 11.97 -7.72 6.97
CA THR A 92 12.09 -6.73 5.90
C THR A 92 10.93 -6.86 4.90
N GLU A 93 10.55 -8.09 4.58
CA GLU A 93 9.43 -8.38 3.68
C GLU A 93 8.09 -7.91 4.28
N ARG A 94 7.88 -8.11 5.59
CA ARG A 94 6.69 -7.60 6.30
C ARG A 94 6.69 -6.07 6.37
N ALA A 95 7.84 -5.45 6.61
CA ALA A 95 7.99 -3.99 6.60
C ALA A 95 7.69 -3.40 5.22
N TRP A 96 8.17 -4.05 4.16
CA TRP A 96 7.84 -3.70 2.77
C TRP A 96 6.33 -3.80 2.52
N ALA A 97 5.70 -4.91 2.91
CA ALA A 97 4.27 -5.12 2.72
C ALA A 97 3.44 -4.07 3.48
N ALA A 98 3.84 -3.72 4.70
CA ALA A 98 3.19 -2.67 5.47
C ALA A 98 3.30 -1.31 4.78
N GLY A 99 4.50 -0.94 4.29
CA GLY A 99 4.71 0.31 3.56
C GLY A 99 3.92 0.39 2.24
N PHE A 100 3.82 -0.73 1.53
CA PHE A 100 3.01 -0.84 0.31
C PHE A 100 1.51 -0.68 0.61
N PHE A 101 1.00 -1.40 1.62
CA PHE A 101 -0.39 -1.27 2.07
C PHE A 101 -0.71 0.13 2.60
N ASP A 102 0.22 0.77 3.32
CA ASP A 102 0.03 2.11 3.85
C ASP A 102 -0.25 3.15 2.76
N ARG A 103 0.39 2.98 1.60
CA ARG A 103 0.33 3.91 0.49
C ARG A 103 -0.80 3.64 -0.48
N GLU A 104 -0.96 2.39 -0.87
CA GLU A 104 -1.87 2.00 -1.94
C GLU A 104 -3.15 1.37 -1.38
N GLY A 105 -3.06 0.79 -0.19
CA GLY A 105 -4.14 0.03 0.40
C GLY A 105 -5.31 0.89 0.87
N SER A 106 -6.46 0.26 1.02
CA SER A 106 -7.64 0.85 1.65
C SER A 106 -8.23 -0.14 2.66
N VAL A 107 -8.89 0.41 3.68
CA VAL A 107 -9.62 -0.34 4.70
C VAL A 107 -11.06 0.12 4.64
N GLY A 108 -11.98 -0.83 4.57
CA GLY A 108 -13.40 -0.57 4.46
C GLY A 108 -14.22 -1.47 5.36
N VAL A 109 -15.50 -1.13 5.48
CA VAL A 109 -16.51 -1.97 6.11
C VAL A 109 -17.65 -2.14 5.10
N GLY A 110 -17.76 -3.34 4.53
CA GLY A 110 -18.81 -3.69 3.57
C GLY A 110 -20.04 -4.30 4.26
N GLY A 111 -21.19 -4.19 3.60
CA GLY A 111 -22.36 -5.03 3.87
C GLY A 111 -22.44 -6.14 2.83
N ASP A 112 -22.75 -7.36 3.24
CA ASP A 112 -22.98 -8.48 2.31
C ASP A 112 -24.31 -8.26 1.56
N ASN A 113 -24.25 -7.62 0.40
CA ASN A 113 -25.43 -7.13 -0.32
C ASN A 113 -26.26 -8.21 -1.04
N PHE A 114 -25.88 -9.48 -0.98
CA PHE A 114 -26.63 -10.53 -1.69
C PHE A 114 -27.63 -11.32 -0.83
N LEU A 115 -27.54 -11.26 0.50
CA LEU A 115 -28.41 -12.05 1.37
C LEU A 115 -28.76 -11.31 2.67
N ARG A 116 -29.55 -10.23 2.60
CA ARG A 116 -30.36 -9.66 3.73
C ARG A 116 -29.85 -9.95 5.16
N ARG A 117 -28.56 -9.73 5.41
CA ARG A 117 -27.94 -9.94 6.72
C ARG A 117 -27.22 -8.66 7.06
N ALA A 118 -27.64 -8.04 8.15
CA ALA A 118 -27.11 -6.82 8.71
C ALA A 118 -25.69 -6.98 9.28
N TYR A 119 -24.86 -7.84 8.68
CA TYR A 119 -23.50 -8.10 9.13
C TYR A 119 -22.53 -7.27 8.30
N ARG A 120 -22.02 -6.23 8.94
CA ARG A 120 -20.87 -5.46 8.49
C ARG A 120 -19.63 -6.35 8.61
N GLN A 121 -18.84 -6.46 7.55
CA GLN A 121 -17.57 -7.18 7.57
C GLN A 121 -16.44 -6.21 7.21
N PRO A 122 -15.30 -6.26 7.91
CA PRO A 122 -14.16 -5.44 7.55
C PRO A 122 -13.52 -6.02 6.29
N SER A 123 -12.95 -5.16 5.47
CA SER A 123 -12.22 -5.53 4.27
C SER A 123 -10.96 -4.69 4.10
N MET A 124 -9.92 -5.29 3.53
CA MET A 124 -8.72 -4.60 3.09
C MET A 124 -8.54 -4.86 1.60
N GLU A 125 -8.10 -3.85 0.86
CA GLU A 125 -7.82 -3.97 -0.57
C GLU A 125 -6.59 -3.16 -0.98
N ILE A 126 -5.91 -3.59 -2.04
CA ILE A 126 -4.84 -2.84 -2.71
C ILE A 126 -5.14 -2.85 -4.22
N PRO A 127 -5.55 -1.72 -4.81
CA PRO A 127 -5.67 -1.58 -6.25
C PRO A 127 -4.29 -1.32 -6.89
N GLN A 128 -4.06 -1.87 -8.07
CA GLN A 128 -2.92 -1.56 -8.92
C GLN A 128 -3.34 -1.58 -10.40
N SER A 129 -2.81 -0.67 -11.21
CA SER A 129 -3.03 -0.66 -12.65
C SER A 129 -1.82 -1.21 -13.38
N SER A 130 -2.03 -2.11 -14.34
CA SER A 130 -0.96 -2.64 -15.18
C SER A 130 -1.48 -3.03 -16.55
N ALA A 131 -0.64 -2.87 -17.58
CA ALA A 131 -0.93 -3.35 -18.93
C ALA A 131 -0.41 -4.79 -19.16
N GLN A 132 0.46 -5.27 -18.27
CA GLN A 132 1.31 -6.44 -18.46
C GLN A 132 0.78 -7.70 -17.76
N GLY A 133 -0.36 -7.61 -17.08
CA GLY A 133 -0.93 -8.70 -16.31
C GLY A 133 -1.03 -8.35 -14.82
N ILE A 134 -1.08 -9.38 -13.98
CA ILE A 134 -1.13 -9.20 -12.53
C ILE A 134 0.17 -8.53 -12.06
N PRO A 135 0.12 -7.35 -11.42
CA PRO A 135 1.31 -6.66 -10.94
C PRO A 135 2.09 -7.52 -9.94
N ASP A 136 3.41 -7.61 -10.12
CA ASP A 136 4.30 -8.36 -9.22
C ASP A 136 4.19 -7.87 -7.78
N SER A 137 3.95 -6.57 -7.56
CA SER A 137 3.74 -6.01 -6.23
C SER A 137 2.52 -6.62 -5.52
N LEU A 138 1.43 -6.93 -6.25
CA LEU A 138 0.28 -7.62 -5.66
C LEU A 138 0.59 -9.09 -5.36
N GLN A 139 1.31 -9.78 -6.25
CA GLN A 139 1.71 -11.18 -6.05
C GLN A 139 2.65 -11.29 -4.84
N HIS A 140 3.67 -10.44 -4.79
CA HIS A 140 4.62 -10.34 -3.68
C HIS A 140 3.91 -10.04 -2.37
N PHE A 141 3.01 -9.04 -2.36
CA PHE A 141 2.22 -8.73 -1.17
C PHE A 141 1.40 -9.95 -0.70
N GLN A 142 0.70 -10.62 -1.62
CA GLN A 142 -0.08 -11.82 -1.32
C GLN A 142 0.80 -12.94 -0.73
N THR A 143 2.01 -13.14 -1.26
CA THR A 143 2.98 -14.12 -0.73
C THR A 143 3.39 -13.78 0.70
N VAL A 144 3.67 -12.50 0.99
CA VAL A 144 4.08 -12.06 2.34
C VAL A 144 2.95 -12.20 3.35
N VAL A 145 1.72 -11.83 2.99
CA VAL A 145 0.58 -11.91 3.93
C VAL A 145 -0.07 -13.29 4.01
N GLY A 146 0.15 -14.15 3.01
CA GLY A 146 -0.35 -15.52 2.95
C GLY A 146 -1.87 -15.67 2.81
N VAL A 147 -2.62 -14.57 2.72
CA VAL A 147 -4.09 -14.56 2.62
C VAL A 147 -4.60 -13.52 1.63
N GLY A 148 -5.89 -13.62 1.28
CA GLY A 148 -6.54 -12.75 0.30
C GLY A 148 -6.42 -13.29 -1.12
N SER A 149 -7.14 -12.64 -2.03
CA SER A 149 -7.24 -13.02 -3.44
C SER A 149 -6.94 -11.83 -4.34
N ILE A 150 -6.26 -12.08 -5.46
CA ILE A 150 -6.07 -11.07 -6.50
C ILE A 150 -7.20 -11.23 -7.54
N THR A 151 -7.94 -10.15 -7.79
CA THR A 151 -9.02 -10.08 -8.78
C THR A 151 -8.66 -9.13 -9.93
N GLY A 152 -9.30 -9.34 -11.07
CA GLY A 152 -9.08 -8.58 -12.31
C GLY A 152 -8.71 -9.49 -13.50
N PRO A 153 -8.35 -8.92 -14.65
CA PRO A 153 -8.32 -7.48 -14.94
C PRO A 153 -9.73 -6.87 -14.93
N HIS A 154 -9.89 -5.78 -14.20
CA HIS A 154 -11.10 -4.95 -14.26
C HIS A 154 -10.89 -3.85 -15.31
N PRO A 155 -11.86 -3.60 -16.19
CA PRO A 155 -11.74 -2.55 -17.20
C PRO A 155 -11.65 -1.16 -16.54
N PRO A 156 -11.00 -0.18 -17.20
CA PRO A 156 -10.90 1.18 -16.69
C PRO A 156 -12.28 1.76 -16.33
N ARG A 157 -12.46 2.19 -15.08
CA ARG A 157 -13.77 2.62 -14.55
C ARG A 157 -14.19 4.02 -15.02
N ASN A 158 -13.28 4.80 -15.61
CA ASN A 158 -13.55 6.15 -16.10
C ASN A 158 -12.66 6.49 -17.31
N PRO A 159 -13.02 7.52 -18.11
CA PRO A 159 -12.27 7.90 -19.32
C PRO A 159 -10.82 8.35 -19.09
N TRP A 160 -10.44 8.67 -17.86
CA TRP A 160 -9.09 9.09 -17.49
C TRP A 160 -8.19 7.92 -17.08
N ALA A 161 -8.78 6.77 -16.76
CA ALA A 161 -8.05 5.54 -16.49
C ALA A 161 -7.66 4.88 -17.82
N ARG A 162 -6.36 4.70 -18.05
CA ARG A 162 -5.82 4.20 -19.32
C ARG A 162 -5.50 2.70 -19.31
N LEU A 163 -5.40 2.10 -18.14
CA LEU A 163 -4.94 0.73 -17.94
C LEU A 163 -5.98 -0.08 -17.17
N PRO A 164 -6.09 -1.39 -17.43
CA PRO A 164 -6.90 -2.26 -16.57
C PRO A 164 -6.34 -2.26 -15.15
N SER A 165 -7.21 -2.52 -14.18
CA SER A 165 -6.84 -2.57 -12.77
C SER A 165 -6.99 -3.97 -12.20
N TYR A 166 -6.01 -4.37 -11.41
CA TYR A 166 -6.02 -5.55 -10.56
C TYR A 166 -6.19 -5.11 -9.11
N ARG A 167 -6.67 -6.01 -8.27
CA ARG A 167 -6.89 -5.72 -6.86
C ARG A 167 -6.55 -6.94 -6.02
N TRP A 168 -5.65 -6.79 -5.07
CA TRP A 168 -5.63 -7.72 -3.94
C TRP A 168 -6.73 -7.34 -2.97
N GLU A 169 -7.51 -8.30 -2.49
CA GLU A 169 -8.57 -8.07 -1.51
C GLU A 169 -8.68 -9.19 -0.49
N VAL A 170 -9.07 -8.83 0.73
CA VAL A 170 -9.43 -9.77 1.78
C VAL A 170 -10.60 -9.22 2.59
N GLY A 171 -11.55 -10.09 2.90
CA GLY A 171 -12.72 -9.75 3.72
C GLY A 171 -12.86 -10.70 4.91
N GLY A 172 -13.49 -10.19 5.95
CA GLY A 172 -13.85 -10.95 7.15
C GLY A 172 -12.93 -10.66 8.33
N HIS A 173 -13.54 -10.56 9.51
CA HIS A 173 -12.89 -10.12 10.75
C HIS A 173 -11.55 -10.80 11.03
N ARG A 174 -11.52 -12.14 11.11
CA ARG A 174 -10.30 -12.90 11.44
C ARG A 174 -9.17 -12.71 10.42
N LYS A 175 -9.50 -12.63 9.12
CA LYS A 175 -8.49 -12.47 8.08
C LYS A 175 -7.91 -11.06 8.10
N VAL A 176 -8.76 -10.05 8.25
CA VAL A 176 -8.32 -8.66 8.39
C VAL A 176 -7.48 -8.47 9.66
N GLU A 177 -7.90 -9.03 10.80
CA GLU A 177 -7.15 -8.99 12.05
C GLU A 177 -5.77 -9.67 11.90
N ALA A 178 -5.69 -10.82 11.25
CA ALA A 178 -4.43 -11.51 11.00
C ALA A 178 -3.46 -10.69 10.14
N VAL A 179 -3.95 -10.09 9.04
CA VAL A 179 -3.13 -9.20 8.19
C VAL A 179 -2.72 -7.96 8.97
N ALA A 180 -3.64 -7.35 9.71
CA ALA A 180 -3.34 -6.18 10.53
C ALA A 180 -2.25 -6.47 11.57
N GLY A 181 -2.36 -7.59 12.29
CA GLY A 181 -1.37 -8.01 13.28
C GLY A 181 0.01 -8.27 12.67
N LEU A 182 0.07 -8.85 11.47
CA LEU A 182 1.31 -9.10 10.75
C LEU A 182 2.04 -7.79 10.37
N LEU A 183 1.28 -6.78 9.92
CA LEU A 183 1.82 -5.52 9.40
C LEU A 183 1.99 -4.45 10.50
N TRP A 184 1.30 -4.62 11.65
CA TRP A 184 1.13 -3.62 12.69
C TRP A 184 2.40 -2.85 13.07
N PRO A 185 3.57 -3.50 13.27
CA PRO A 185 4.77 -2.80 13.72
C PRO A 185 5.21 -1.67 12.78
N TRP A 186 4.91 -1.79 11.48
CA TRP A 186 5.37 -0.85 10.45
C TRP A 186 4.28 0.02 9.84
N LEU A 187 3.00 -0.23 10.15
CA LEU A 187 1.89 0.61 9.66
C LEU A 187 1.95 2.02 10.26
N GLY A 188 1.62 3.00 9.44
CA GLY A 188 1.45 4.39 9.84
C GLY A 188 0.18 4.61 10.65
N CYS A 189 0.17 5.69 11.44
CA CYS A 189 -0.95 5.99 12.36
C CYS A 189 -2.31 6.08 11.66
N VAL A 190 -2.38 6.68 10.46
CA VAL A 190 -3.64 6.79 9.69
C VAL A 190 -4.23 5.42 9.40
N LYS A 191 -3.40 4.46 8.98
CA LYS A 191 -3.84 3.12 8.60
C LYS A 191 -4.18 2.28 9.82
N ARG A 192 -3.42 2.41 10.91
CA ARG A 192 -3.77 1.84 12.21
C ARG A 192 -5.14 2.31 12.68
N SER A 193 -5.42 3.61 12.67
CA SER A 193 -6.72 4.15 13.06
C SER A 193 -7.86 3.70 12.14
N GLN A 194 -7.61 3.58 10.82
CA GLN A 194 -8.60 3.03 9.88
C GLN A 194 -8.94 1.56 10.20
N ILE A 195 -7.94 0.75 10.54
CA ILE A 195 -8.09 -0.66 10.92
C ILE A 195 -8.84 -0.79 12.24
N GLU A 196 -8.43 -0.05 13.27
CA GLU A 196 -9.10 -0.02 14.58
C GLU A 196 -10.57 0.31 14.42
N TRP A 197 -10.88 1.40 13.71
CA TRP A 197 -12.25 1.81 13.44
C TRP A 197 -13.06 0.70 12.75
N ALA A 198 -12.50 0.05 11.71
CA ALA A 198 -13.19 -1.00 10.98
C ALA A 198 -13.46 -2.25 11.83
N LEU A 199 -12.50 -2.66 12.65
CA LEU A 199 -12.63 -3.80 13.55
C LEU A 199 -13.61 -3.51 14.70
N SER A 200 -13.57 -2.31 15.28
CA SER A 200 -14.50 -1.88 16.34
C SER A 200 -15.96 -1.86 15.86
N LEU A 201 -16.23 -1.32 14.68
CA LEU A 201 -17.59 -1.31 14.12
C LEU A 201 -18.19 -2.71 13.93
N VAL A 202 -17.35 -3.67 13.54
CA VAL A 202 -17.77 -5.06 13.35
C VAL A 202 -18.00 -5.73 14.69
N HIS A 203 -17.12 -5.49 15.68
CA HIS A 203 -17.28 -5.99 17.04
C HIS A 203 -18.58 -5.50 17.69
N GLU A 204 -18.87 -4.20 17.61
CA GLU A 204 -20.13 -3.63 18.11
C GLU A 204 -21.37 -4.23 17.41
N GLY A 205 -21.28 -4.44 16.09
CA GLY A 205 -22.34 -5.08 15.32
C GLY A 205 -22.59 -6.54 15.71
N LEU A 206 -21.52 -7.29 16.00
CA LEU A 206 -21.60 -8.68 16.50
C LEU A 206 -22.27 -8.74 17.86
N VAL A 207 -21.90 -7.85 18.80
CA VAL A 207 -22.51 -7.77 20.13
C VAL A 207 -24.01 -7.46 20.03
N ARG A 208 -24.40 -6.46 19.23
CA ARG A 208 -25.82 -6.12 19.05
C ARG A 208 -26.63 -7.24 18.38
N GLY A 209 -26.03 -7.98 17.45
CA GLY A 209 -26.67 -9.13 16.82
C GLY A 209 -26.89 -10.31 17.78
N ALA A 210 -25.94 -10.56 18.68
CA ALA A 210 -26.06 -11.60 19.72
C ALA A 210 -27.21 -11.31 20.69
N HIS A 211 -27.38 -10.06 21.14
CA HIS A 211 -28.47 -9.67 22.03
C HIS A 211 -29.87 -9.82 21.39
N LYS A 212 -30.02 -9.53 20.08
CA LYS A 212 -31.29 -9.74 19.37
C LYS A 212 -31.65 -11.22 19.21
N SER A 213 -30.66 -12.05 18.90
CA SER A 213 -30.83 -13.51 18.73
C SER A 213 -31.30 -14.22 20.01
N VAL A 214 -30.93 -13.70 21.19
CA VAL A 214 -31.40 -14.23 22.48
C VAL A 214 -32.85 -13.80 22.76
N ALA A 215 -33.19 -12.54 22.52
CA ALA A 215 -34.55 -12.03 22.71
C ALA A 215 -35.58 -12.70 21.77
N ASP A 216 -35.19 -13.04 20.53
CA ASP A 216 -36.06 -13.71 19.55
C ASP A 216 -36.25 -15.21 19.83
N ARG A 217 -35.49 -15.81 20.76
CA ARG A 217 -35.62 -17.22 21.18
C ARG A 217 -36.49 -17.41 22.42
N GLU A 218 -36.87 -16.31 23.09
CA GLU A 218 -37.68 -16.31 24.31
C GLU A 218 -39.14 -15.85 24.06
N ALA A 219 -39.53 -15.66 22.80
CA ALA A 219 -40.89 -15.33 22.34
C ALA A 219 -41.48 -16.48 21.51
#